data_AF-A0A220UGY7-F1
#
_entry.id   AF-A0A220UGY7-F1
#
_cell.length_a   1.000
_cell.length_b   1.000
_cell.length_c   1.000
_cell.angle_alpha   90.00
_cell.angle_beta   90.00
_cell.angle_gamma   90.00
#
_symmetry.space_group_name_H-M   'P 1'
#
loop_
_entity.id
_entity.type
_entity.pdbx_description
1 polymer ?
#
loop_
_entity_poly.entity_id
_entity_poly.type
_entity_poly.pdbx_seq_one_letter_code
_entity_poly.pdbx_strand_id
1 'polypeptide(L)'
;MCQRKDEGGRCYYHQRQRVDALEQRLAESSPDTAEREEISSSLETARADLIQTRTGLQEHITERTAAGGSYDAEQLTANINRYVADSPTGKPLTLPGGSFRVVRAHTSHGHTVLEVTGPTSARSYSSGLAERYTQDAAGKQVTRATPTELQRDFHTMLVLADGRAGAAVRHSGEISAVYSDGSSRGATRALLPIAAERGGTHLECFDTFLPKIYARSGFVKVASIPFNREFAPDGWDYSAMSRVAPPRGEPDITFMVTQDQYEKLGRPEPRSFQDYDEADEYTRTGHTS
;
A
#
# COMPACT_ATOMS: atom_id res chain seq x y z
N MET A 1 1.70 35.67 -5.38
CA MET A 1 0.53 34.76 -5.33
C MET A 1 0.63 33.78 -6.49
N CYS A 2 0.62 32.48 -6.24
CA CYS A 2 0.50 31.49 -7.32
C CYS A 2 -0.92 31.56 -7.89
N GLN A 3 -1.03 31.97 -9.15
CA GLN A 3 -2.31 32.28 -9.79
C GLN A 3 -2.91 31.09 -10.56
N ARG A 4 -2.26 29.92 -10.57
CA ARG A 4 -2.67 28.74 -11.36
C ARG A 4 -2.71 27.45 -10.53
N LYS A 5 -3.82 26.70 -10.64
CA LYS A 5 -4.09 25.42 -9.93
C LYS A 5 -3.14 24.28 -10.34
N ASP A 6 -2.49 24.44 -11.48
CA ASP A 6 -1.60 23.50 -12.17
C ASP A 6 -0.12 23.66 -11.77
N GLU A 7 0.21 24.67 -10.94
CA GLU A 7 1.57 24.93 -10.44
C GLU A 7 1.77 24.51 -8.98
N GLY A 8 0.77 23.87 -8.34
CA GLY A 8 0.76 23.60 -6.88
C GLY A 8 2.06 23.00 -6.33
N GLY A 9 2.61 21.97 -6.99
CA GLY A 9 3.87 21.34 -6.57
C GLY A 9 5.10 22.24 -6.73
N ARG A 10 5.16 23.07 -7.78
CA ARG A 10 6.26 24.02 -8.02
C ARG A 10 6.20 25.21 -7.06
N CYS A 11 5.00 25.72 -6.83
CA CYS A 11 4.73 26.79 -5.89
C CYS A 11 5.15 26.40 -4.47
N TYR A 12 4.73 25.21 -4.06
CA TYR A 12 5.09 24.62 -2.78
C TYR A 12 6.61 24.49 -2.61
N TYR A 13 7.29 23.92 -3.61
CA TYR A 13 8.74 23.75 -3.61
C TYR A 13 9.48 25.08 -3.42
N HIS A 14 9.09 26.12 -4.15
CA HIS A 14 9.71 27.44 -4.02
C HIS A 14 9.49 28.06 -2.64
N GLN A 15 8.29 27.93 -2.05
CA GLN A 15 8.05 28.42 -0.69
C GLN A 15 8.85 27.64 0.36
N ARG A 16 9.03 26.32 0.18
CA ARG A 16 9.89 25.52 1.06
C ARG A 16 11.34 26.00 1.00
N GLN A 17 11.92 26.18 -0.19
CA GLN A 17 13.27 26.71 -0.34
C GLN A 17 13.45 28.08 0.32
N ARG A 18 12.43 28.95 0.23
CA ARG A 18 12.44 30.26 0.90
C ARG A 18 12.45 30.13 2.42
N VAL A 19 11.66 29.20 2.99
CA VAL A 19 11.67 28.92 4.43
C VAL A 19 13.04 28.38 4.86
N ASP A 20 13.58 27.39 4.15
CA ASP A 20 14.87 26.77 4.49
C ASP A 20 16.00 27.81 4.47
N ALA A 21 16.02 28.71 3.48
CA ALA A 21 16.99 29.80 3.40
C ALA A 21 16.84 30.81 4.56
N LEU A 22 15.62 31.11 4.99
CA LEU A 22 15.38 32.00 6.14
C LEU A 22 15.73 31.33 7.48
N GLU A 23 15.49 30.02 7.63
CA GLU A 23 15.88 29.26 8.80
C GLU A 23 17.41 29.18 8.94
N GLN A 24 18.11 28.95 7.82
CA GLN A 24 19.57 28.98 7.80
C GLN A 24 20.10 30.37 8.19
N ARG A 25 19.59 31.44 7.58
CA ARG A 25 19.97 32.82 7.95
C ARG A 25 19.68 33.14 9.40
N LEU A 26 18.55 32.66 9.94
CA LEU A 26 18.21 32.85 11.35
C LEU A 26 19.21 32.13 12.27
N ALA A 27 19.63 30.93 11.91
CA ALA A 27 20.63 30.16 12.65
C ALA A 27 22.02 30.83 12.63
N GLU A 28 22.39 31.49 11.53
CA GLU A 28 23.67 32.19 11.37
C GLU A 28 23.66 33.61 11.98
N SER A 29 22.49 34.19 12.26
CA SER A 29 22.37 35.55 12.80
C SER A 29 22.71 35.66 14.29
N SER A 30 23.29 36.79 14.69
CA SER A 30 23.62 37.06 16.09
C SER A 30 22.37 37.27 16.95
N PRO A 31 22.29 36.67 18.16
CA PRO A 31 21.23 36.96 19.12
C PRO A 31 21.28 38.44 19.54
N ASP A 32 20.14 39.11 19.61
CA ASP A 32 19.99 40.57 19.82
C ASP A 32 20.46 41.48 18.67
N THR A 33 19.98 41.21 17.46
CA THR A 33 20.10 42.14 16.33
C THR A 33 18.74 42.46 15.72
N ALA A 34 18.55 43.71 15.27
CA ALA A 34 17.39 44.11 14.48
C ALA A 34 17.25 43.23 13.21
N GLU A 35 18.39 42.77 12.66
CA GLU A 35 18.43 41.80 11.57
C GLU A 35 17.78 40.46 11.95
N ARG A 36 18.05 39.94 13.15
CA ARG A 36 17.42 38.70 13.64
C ARG A 36 15.91 38.85 13.80
N GLU A 37 15.43 40.00 14.29
CA GLU A 37 13.99 40.29 14.36
C GLU A 37 13.33 40.34 12.98
N GLU A 38 13.97 40.99 12.01
CA GLU A 38 13.50 41.07 10.62
C GLU A 38 13.47 39.70 9.94
N ILE A 39 14.51 38.89 10.13
CA ILE A 39 14.56 37.50 9.62
C ILE A 39 13.45 36.68 10.27
N SER A 40 13.20 36.86 11.57
CA SER A 40 12.16 36.11 12.30
C SER A 40 10.76 36.45 11.78
N SER A 41 10.45 37.75 11.59
CA SER A 41 9.18 38.19 11.00
C SER A 41 9.01 37.70 9.55
N SER A 42 10.07 37.75 8.76
CA SER A 42 10.09 37.22 7.39
C SER A 42 9.85 35.71 7.36
N LEU A 43 10.43 34.98 8.31
CA LEU A 43 10.27 33.53 8.47
C LEU A 43 8.83 33.19 8.87
N GLU A 44 8.20 33.93 9.78
CA GLU A 44 6.79 33.74 10.13
C GLU A 44 5.88 33.90 8.90
N THR A 45 6.09 34.96 8.12
CA THR A 45 5.36 35.20 6.87
C THR A 45 5.59 34.07 5.86
N ALA A 46 6.84 33.66 5.65
CA ALA A 46 7.18 32.57 4.74
C ALA A 46 6.57 31.22 5.20
N ARG A 47 6.51 30.96 6.50
CA ARG A 47 5.83 29.78 7.07
C ARG A 47 4.32 29.82 6.82
N ALA A 48 3.67 30.98 6.94
CA ALA A 48 2.26 31.13 6.59
C ALA A 48 1.99 30.87 5.10
N ASP A 49 2.83 31.42 4.22
CA ASP A 49 2.77 31.16 2.76
C ASP A 49 2.97 29.68 2.43
N LEU A 50 3.91 29.02 3.12
CA LEU A 50 4.16 27.59 2.97
C LEU A 50 2.94 26.76 3.40
N ILE A 51 2.28 27.09 4.51
CA ILE A 51 1.04 26.42 4.94
C ILE A 51 -0.06 26.57 3.88
N GLN A 52 -0.23 27.77 3.33
CA GLN A 52 -1.25 28.02 2.29
C GLN A 52 -0.97 27.21 1.02
N THR A 53 0.27 27.24 0.53
CA THR A 53 0.66 26.46 -0.66
C THR A 53 0.59 24.95 -0.42
N ARG A 54 0.79 24.49 0.81
CA ARG A 54 0.60 23.09 1.21
C ARG A 54 -0.85 22.64 1.12
N THR A 55 -1.78 23.48 1.61
CA THR A 55 -3.22 23.22 1.49
C THR A 55 -3.62 23.11 0.02
N GLY A 56 -3.15 24.04 -0.82
CA GLY A 56 -3.38 23.96 -2.26
C GLY A 56 -2.78 22.72 -2.93
N LEU A 57 -1.59 22.28 -2.48
CA LEU A 57 -0.99 21.02 -2.96
C LEU A 57 -1.82 19.80 -2.55
N GLN A 58 -2.36 19.77 -1.33
CA GLN A 58 -3.25 18.71 -0.88
C GLN A 58 -4.53 18.64 -1.72
N GLU A 59 -5.18 19.78 -1.95
CA GLU A 59 -6.36 19.87 -2.82
C GLU A 59 -6.04 19.38 -4.23
N HIS A 60 -4.90 19.80 -4.79
CA HIS A 60 -4.44 19.32 -6.09
C HIS A 60 -4.25 17.80 -6.12
N ILE A 61 -3.58 17.22 -5.12
CA ILE A 61 -3.41 15.76 -5.02
C ILE A 61 -4.78 15.06 -5.04
N THR A 62 -5.71 15.52 -4.20
CA THR A 62 -7.06 14.94 -4.08
C THR A 62 -7.82 15.03 -5.40
N GLU A 63 -7.88 16.23 -6.02
CA GLU A 63 -8.54 16.45 -7.32
C GLU A 63 -7.96 15.53 -8.40
N ARG A 64 -6.63 15.38 -8.47
CA ARG A 64 -5.97 14.52 -9.47
C ARG A 64 -6.23 13.03 -9.23
N THR A 65 -6.26 12.58 -7.98
CA THR A 65 -6.61 11.19 -7.66
C THR A 65 -8.08 10.88 -7.98
N ALA A 66 -8.99 11.82 -7.73
CA ALA A 66 -10.42 11.62 -7.96
C ALA A 66 -10.81 11.69 -9.44
N ALA A 67 -10.11 12.49 -10.25
CA ALA A 67 -10.46 12.72 -11.65
C ALA A 67 -10.39 11.47 -12.53
N GLY A 68 -9.67 10.41 -12.12
CA GLY A 68 -9.59 9.13 -12.83
C GLY A 68 -9.08 9.27 -14.27
N GLY A 69 -7.80 8.96 -14.53
CA GLY A 69 -7.25 9.05 -15.88
C GLY A 69 -5.75 8.79 -15.92
N SER A 70 -5.16 8.89 -17.12
CA SER A 70 -3.71 8.84 -17.40
C SER A 70 -3.00 10.06 -16.79
N TYR A 71 -3.13 10.26 -15.48
CA TYR A 71 -2.23 11.14 -14.78
C TYR A 71 -0.90 10.43 -14.64
N ASP A 72 0.17 11.16 -14.89
CA ASP A 72 1.52 10.66 -14.71
C ASP A 72 1.71 10.26 -13.24
N ALA A 73 1.79 8.95 -13.01
CA ALA A 73 1.98 8.38 -11.68
C ALA A 73 3.28 8.91 -11.04
N GLU A 74 4.29 9.25 -11.84
CA GLU A 74 5.54 9.86 -11.36
C GLU A 74 5.27 11.24 -10.78
N GLN A 75 4.56 12.10 -11.51
CA GLN A 75 4.20 13.44 -11.04
C GLN A 75 3.32 13.41 -9.78
N LEU A 76 2.35 12.50 -9.71
CA LEU A 76 1.52 12.32 -8.51
C LEU A 76 2.37 11.84 -7.32
N THR A 77 3.20 10.83 -7.54
CA THR A 77 4.12 10.28 -6.54
C THR A 77 5.03 11.37 -5.99
N ALA A 78 5.61 12.19 -6.86
CA ALA A 78 6.47 13.31 -6.48
C ALA A 78 5.71 14.35 -5.64
N ASN A 79 4.48 14.69 -6.02
CA ASN A 79 3.65 15.63 -5.27
C ASN A 79 3.29 15.10 -3.86
N ILE A 80 2.91 13.83 -3.75
CA ILE A 80 2.62 13.20 -2.46
C ILE A 80 3.87 13.16 -1.58
N ASN A 81 5.01 12.75 -2.13
CA ASN A 81 6.27 12.70 -1.36
C ASN A 81 6.69 14.09 -0.87
N ARG A 82 6.51 15.16 -1.67
CA ARG A 82 6.71 16.55 -1.23
C ARG A 82 5.77 16.94 -0.08
N TYR A 83 4.49 16.56 -0.18
CA TYR A 83 3.51 16.85 0.87
C TYR A 83 3.84 16.15 2.20
N VAL A 84 4.34 14.91 2.15
CA VAL A 84 4.62 14.07 3.32
C VAL A 84 5.95 14.44 4.01
N ALA A 85 7.02 14.70 3.24
CA ALA A 85 8.35 15.05 3.78
C ALA A 85 8.30 16.23 4.76
N ASP A 86 7.35 17.12 4.53
CA ASP A 86 7.27 18.43 5.15
C ASP A 86 6.37 18.49 6.39
N SER A 87 5.79 17.35 6.77
CA SER A 87 5.10 17.17 8.04
C SER A 87 5.04 15.68 8.36
N PRO A 88 6.09 15.15 9.01
CA PRO A 88 6.11 13.75 9.43
C PRO A 88 4.98 13.41 10.42
N THR A 89 4.45 14.39 11.14
CA THR A 89 3.22 14.29 11.96
C THR A 89 1.93 14.62 11.19
N GLY A 90 2.03 14.90 9.89
CA GLY A 90 1.06 15.57 9.05
C GLY A 90 -0.33 14.96 9.07
N LYS A 91 -1.32 15.79 8.75
CA LYS A 91 -2.70 15.36 8.63
C LYS A 91 -2.79 14.23 7.59
N PRO A 92 -3.58 13.18 7.86
CA PRO A 92 -3.87 12.17 6.86
C PRO A 92 -4.35 12.80 5.54
N LEU A 93 -3.90 12.24 4.42
CA LEU A 93 -4.41 12.59 3.10
C LEU A 93 -5.79 11.92 2.92
N THR A 94 -6.80 12.72 2.60
CA THR A 94 -8.11 12.20 2.20
C THR A 94 -8.08 11.95 0.70
N LEU A 95 -8.10 10.67 0.34
CA LEU A 95 -8.07 10.20 -1.04
C LEU A 95 -9.30 9.33 -1.29
N PRO A 96 -9.58 8.94 -2.54
CA PRO A 96 -10.51 7.85 -2.80
C PRO A 96 -10.13 6.61 -1.97
N GLY A 97 -11.13 5.90 -1.43
CA GLY A 97 -10.92 4.76 -0.52
C GLY A 97 -10.61 5.12 0.95
N GLY A 98 -10.42 6.40 1.29
CA GLY A 98 -10.42 6.86 2.68
C GLY A 98 -9.32 7.84 3.06
N SER A 99 -8.90 7.78 4.32
CA SER A 99 -7.96 8.73 4.90
C SER A 99 -6.67 8.01 5.31
N PHE A 100 -5.56 8.42 4.72
CA PHE A 100 -4.30 7.70 4.82
C PHE A 100 -3.21 8.60 5.39
N ARG A 101 -2.59 8.16 6.49
CA ARG A 101 -1.30 8.68 6.90
C ARG A 101 -0.23 8.01 6.06
N VAL A 102 0.14 8.68 4.97
CA VAL A 102 1.15 8.22 4.03
C VAL A 102 2.55 8.44 4.63
N VAL A 103 3.36 7.39 4.62
CA VAL A 103 4.79 7.41 4.96
C VAL A 103 5.60 7.79 3.74
N ARG A 104 5.28 7.16 2.60
CA ARG A 104 5.94 7.38 1.31
C ARG A 104 5.02 6.94 0.17
N ALA A 105 5.21 7.53 -1.01
CA ALA A 105 4.61 7.08 -2.26
C ALA A 105 5.67 6.55 -3.23
N HIS A 106 5.28 5.57 -4.04
CA HIS A 106 6.08 4.90 -5.05
C HIS A 106 5.35 4.89 -6.38
N THR A 107 6.10 5.01 -7.47
CA THR A 107 5.57 4.70 -8.80
C THR A 107 5.91 3.25 -9.13
N SER A 108 4.91 2.45 -9.46
CA SER A 108 5.08 1.06 -9.87
C SER A 108 4.07 0.69 -10.95
N HIS A 109 4.56 0.23 -12.11
CA HIS A 109 3.72 -0.24 -13.22
C HIS A 109 2.63 0.76 -13.65
N GLY A 110 2.94 2.06 -13.64
CA GLY A 110 2.00 3.13 -14.01
C GLY A 110 1.00 3.51 -12.91
N HIS A 111 1.18 3.00 -11.69
CA HIS A 111 0.34 3.32 -10.53
C HIS A 111 1.15 4.06 -9.46
N THR A 112 0.46 4.90 -8.69
CA THR A 112 0.99 5.48 -7.46
C THR A 112 0.58 4.59 -6.28
N VAL A 113 1.57 3.93 -5.68
CA VAL A 113 1.42 3.07 -4.49
C VAL A 113 1.80 3.86 -3.25
N LEU A 114 0.91 3.91 -2.26
CA LEU A 114 1.09 4.58 -0.99
C LEU A 114 1.48 3.56 0.08
N GLU A 115 2.61 3.78 0.73
CA GLU A 115 2.94 3.13 1.99
C GLU A 115 2.29 3.93 3.13
N VAL A 116 1.41 3.29 3.89
CA VAL A 116 0.54 3.96 4.87
C VAL A 116 0.69 3.34 6.26
N THR A 117 0.45 4.15 7.30
CA THR A 117 0.64 3.71 8.70
C THR A 117 -0.44 4.23 9.65
N GLY A 118 -0.50 3.64 10.83
CA GLY A 118 -1.30 4.10 11.96
C GLY A 118 -2.79 3.82 11.89
N PRO A 119 -3.54 4.15 12.96
CA PRO A 119 -4.92 3.74 13.16
C PRO A 119 -5.89 4.23 12.07
N THR A 120 -5.68 5.44 11.56
CA THR A 120 -6.56 6.02 10.51
C THR A 120 -6.45 5.23 9.22
N SER A 121 -5.23 4.93 8.78
CA SER A 121 -4.98 4.14 7.57
C SER A 121 -5.50 2.72 7.73
N ALA A 122 -5.29 2.09 8.90
CA ALA A 122 -5.80 0.75 9.19
C ALA A 122 -7.33 0.66 9.10
N ARG A 123 -8.06 1.70 9.55
CA ARG A 123 -9.52 1.77 9.37
C ARG A 123 -9.91 1.85 7.90
N SER A 124 -9.31 2.75 7.12
CA SER A 124 -9.60 2.87 5.69
C SER A 124 -9.24 1.62 4.90
N TYR A 125 -8.10 1.00 5.21
CA TYR A 125 -7.70 -0.27 4.60
C TYR A 125 -8.69 -1.40 4.91
N SER A 126 -9.09 -1.54 6.19
CA SER A 126 -10.06 -2.56 6.60
C SER A 126 -11.43 -2.36 5.97
N SER A 127 -11.87 -1.11 5.76
CA SER A 127 -13.07 -0.80 4.98
C SER A 127 -12.97 -1.29 3.55
N GLY A 128 -11.84 -1.03 2.86
CA GLY A 128 -11.62 -1.52 1.49
C GLY A 128 -11.64 -3.05 1.39
N LEU A 129 -11.08 -3.76 2.39
CA LEU A 129 -11.20 -5.21 2.49
C LEU A 129 -12.65 -5.67 2.63
N ALA A 130 -13.43 -5.01 3.50
CA ALA A 130 -14.82 -5.37 3.76
C ALA A 130 -15.72 -5.12 2.52
N GLU A 131 -15.50 -4.00 1.83
CA GLU A 131 -16.15 -3.72 0.54
C GLU A 131 -15.83 -4.80 -0.48
N ARG A 132 -14.54 -5.14 -0.66
CA ARG A 132 -14.15 -6.19 -1.60
C ARG A 132 -14.74 -7.55 -1.23
N TYR A 133 -14.73 -7.91 0.05
CA TYR A 133 -15.21 -9.20 0.56
C TYR A 133 -16.71 -9.41 0.32
N THR A 134 -17.48 -8.32 0.25
CA THR A 134 -18.94 -8.35 0.10
C THR A 134 -19.41 -8.09 -1.34
N GLN A 135 -18.52 -7.65 -2.22
CA GLN A 135 -18.84 -7.27 -3.61
C GLN A 135 -19.37 -8.43 -4.47
N ASP A 136 -18.72 -9.59 -4.42
CA ASP A 136 -19.07 -10.78 -5.21
C ASP A 136 -18.49 -12.06 -4.61
N ALA A 137 -18.80 -13.21 -5.22
CA ALA A 137 -18.29 -14.51 -4.77
C ALA A 137 -16.74 -14.56 -4.77
N ALA A 138 -16.07 -13.91 -5.72
CA ALA A 138 -14.60 -13.86 -5.74
C ALA A 138 -14.02 -13.03 -4.59
N GLY A 139 -14.80 -12.14 -3.98
CA GLY A 139 -14.43 -11.38 -2.78
C GLY A 139 -14.19 -12.25 -1.56
N LYS A 140 -14.80 -13.43 -1.51
CA LYS A 140 -14.60 -14.41 -0.44
C LYS A 140 -13.19 -14.99 -0.42
N GLN A 141 -12.39 -14.77 -1.47
CA GLN A 141 -10.99 -15.19 -1.52
C GLN A 141 -10.02 -14.22 -0.82
N VAL A 142 -10.53 -13.12 -0.25
CA VAL A 142 -9.72 -12.10 0.45
C VAL A 142 -9.69 -12.38 1.94
N THR A 143 -8.49 -12.43 2.53
CA THR A 143 -8.30 -12.44 3.98
C THR A 143 -8.82 -11.15 4.59
N ARG A 144 -9.81 -11.24 5.47
CA ARG A 144 -10.32 -10.09 6.22
C ARG A 144 -9.36 -9.79 7.37
N ALA A 145 -8.91 -8.54 7.45
CA ALA A 145 -8.15 -8.03 8.57
C ALA A 145 -8.86 -6.84 9.18
N THR A 146 -9.09 -6.90 10.49
CA THR A 146 -9.63 -5.79 11.28
C THR A 146 -8.59 -4.68 11.43
N PRO A 147 -9.00 -3.44 11.77
CA PRO A 147 -8.03 -2.38 12.04
C PRO A 147 -7.06 -2.70 13.18
N THR A 148 -7.48 -3.53 14.15
CA THR A 148 -6.63 -3.96 15.27
C THR A 148 -5.58 -4.95 14.79
N GLU A 149 -5.96 -5.96 14.01
CA GLU A 149 -5.01 -6.93 13.44
C GLU A 149 -4.02 -6.25 12.50
N LEU A 150 -4.49 -5.33 11.64
CA LEU A 150 -3.63 -4.54 10.75
C LEU A 150 -2.57 -3.72 11.50
N GLN A 151 -2.85 -3.29 12.73
CA GLN A 151 -1.87 -2.54 13.54
C GLN A 151 -0.95 -3.44 14.37
N ARG A 152 -1.42 -4.65 14.71
CA ARG A 152 -0.70 -5.58 15.59
C ARG A 152 0.23 -6.51 14.79
N ASP A 153 -0.27 -7.03 13.67
CA ASP A 153 0.37 -8.16 12.97
C ASP A 153 1.12 -7.72 11.71
N PHE A 154 0.85 -6.51 11.22
CA PHE A 154 1.40 -5.98 9.96
C PHE A 154 2.29 -4.78 10.21
N HIS A 155 3.48 -4.81 9.62
CA HIS A 155 4.41 -3.68 9.67
C HIS A 155 4.28 -2.73 8.48
N THR A 156 3.66 -3.19 7.38
CA THR A 156 3.48 -2.40 6.16
C THR A 156 2.07 -2.61 5.59
N MET A 157 1.40 -1.51 5.23
CA MET A 157 0.20 -1.50 4.42
C MET A 157 0.46 -0.67 3.16
N LEU A 158 0.08 -1.19 2.01
CA LEU A 158 0.22 -0.55 0.70
C LEU A 158 -1.17 -0.35 0.09
N VAL A 159 -1.47 0.85 -0.38
CA VAL A 159 -2.75 1.17 -1.03
C VAL A 159 -2.47 1.93 -2.32
N LEU A 160 -3.19 1.63 -3.40
CA LEU A 160 -3.14 2.49 -4.58
C LEU A 160 -3.73 3.86 -4.25
N ALA A 161 -3.22 4.94 -4.84
CA ALA A 161 -3.70 6.29 -4.55
C ALA A 161 -5.17 6.54 -4.94
N ASP A 162 -5.74 5.67 -5.78
CA ASP A 162 -7.17 5.64 -6.12
C ASP A 162 -8.02 4.86 -5.08
N GLY A 163 -7.41 4.28 -4.06
CA GLY A 163 -8.07 3.54 -2.98
C GLY A 163 -8.61 2.16 -3.34
N ARG A 164 -8.43 1.71 -4.58
CA ARG A 164 -9.18 0.58 -5.15
C ARG A 164 -8.50 -0.77 -5.00
N ALA A 165 -7.28 -0.78 -4.51
CA ALA A 165 -6.52 -1.99 -4.23
C ALA A 165 -5.48 -1.76 -3.13
N GLY A 166 -5.13 -2.84 -2.43
CA GLY A 166 -4.09 -2.83 -1.42
C GLY A 166 -3.44 -4.20 -1.19
N ALA A 167 -2.28 -4.18 -0.56
CA ALA A 167 -1.58 -5.35 -0.03
C ALA A 167 -0.94 -5.00 1.32
N ALA A 168 -0.85 -5.94 2.25
CA ALA A 168 -0.22 -5.73 3.55
C ALA A 168 0.81 -6.82 3.84
N VAL A 169 1.88 -6.46 4.57
CA VAL A 169 2.97 -7.37 4.94
C VAL A 169 2.99 -7.57 6.45
N ARG A 170 2.86 -8.83 6.86
CA ARG A 170 2.95 -9.24 8.27
C ARG A 170 4.39 -9.21 8.79
N HIS A 171 4.55 -9.14 10.11
CA HIS A 171 5.85 -9.32 10.76
C HIS A 171 6.55 -10.66 10.44
N SER A 172 5.78 -11.69 10.07
CA SER A 172 6.31 -12.99 9.60
C SER A 172 6.89 -12.94 8.18
N GLY A 173 6.63 -11.87 7.42
CA GLY A 173 6.92 -11.79 5.99
C GLY A 173 5.80 -12.31 5.08
N GLU A 174 4.66 -12.73 5.63
CA GLU A 174 3.47 -13.08 4.83
C GLU A 174 2.88 -11.81 4.19
N ILE A 175 2.67 -11.84 2.88
CA ILE A 175 1.88 -10.84 2.17
C ILE A 175 0.43 -11.32 2.20
N SER A 176 -0.39 -10.62 2.98
CA SER A 176 -1.78 -10.99 3.24
C SER A 176 -2.70 -9.80 3.01
N ALA A 177 -4.01 -10.02 3.23
CA ALA A 177 -5.04 -8.98 3.09
C ALA A 177 -4.94 -8.21 1.76
N VAL A 178 -4.64 -8.94 0.67
CA VAL A 178 -4.55 -8.38 -0.68
C VAL A 178 -5.96 -8.21 -1.24
N TYR A 179 -6.29 -7.01 -1.72
CA TYR A 179 -7.59 -6.75 -2.34
C TYR A 179 -7.49 -5.87 -3.58
N SER A 180 -8.46 -6.02 -4.46
CA SER A 180 -8.70 -5.11 -5.58
C SER A 180 -10.16 -5.20 -6.01
N ASP A 181 -10.81 -4.06 -6.24
CA ASP A 181 -12.17 -3.98 -6.79
C ASP A 181 -12.26 -4.35 -8.30
N GLY A 182 -11.10 -4.62 -8.93
CA GLY A 182 -10.97 -5.01 -10.34
C GLY A 182 -10.92 -3.85 -11.34
N SER A 183 -11.13 -2.61 -10.92
CA SER A 183 -11.16 -1.46 -11.81
C SER A 183 -9.77 -0.89 -12.12
N SER A 184 -8.80 -1.06 -11.21
CA SER A 184 -7.40 -0.65 -11.41
C SER A 184 -6.59 -1.79 -12.03
N ARG A 185 -6.63 -1.88 -13.37
CA ARG A 185 -5.91 -2.92 -14.12
C ARG A 185 -4.41 -2.91 -13.78
N GLY A 186 -3.88 -4.09 -13.43
CA GLY A 186 -2.47 -4.23 -13.06
C GLY A 186 -2.15 -3.91 -11.60
N ALA A 187 -3.16 -3.65 -10.75
CA ALA A 187 -2.95 -3.36 -9.33
C ALA A 187 -2.03 -4.35 -8.62
N THR A 188 -2.23 -5.66 -8.81
CA THR A 188 -1.37 -6.69 -8.20
C THR A 188 0.08 -6.62 -8.68
N ARG A 189 0.32 -6.24 -9.94
CA ARG A 189 1.69 -6.05 -10.48
C ARG A 189 2.33 -4.76 -9.94
N ALA A 190 1.52 -3.76 -9.58
CA ALA A 190 2.03 -2.56 -8.93
C ALA A 190 2.37 -2.79 -7.45
N LEU A 191 1.49 -3.48 -6.72
CA LEU A 191 1.57 -3.66 -5.26
C LEU A 191 2.60 -4.70 -4.83
N LEU A 192 2.61 -5.89 -5.44
CA LEU A 192 3.41 -7.01 -4.92
C LEU A 192 4.93 -6.81 -5.00
N PRO A 193 5.51 -6.16 -6.04
CA PRO A 193 6.94 -5.84 -6.02
C PRO A 193 7.33 -4.96 -4.84
N ILE A 194 6.51 -3.94 -4.52
CA ILE A 194 6.75 -3.07 -3.37
C ILE A 194 6.56 -3.82 -2.06
N ALA A 195 5.58 -4.73 -1.97
CA ALA A 195 5.42 -5.59 -0.80
C ALA A 195 6.64 -6.50 -0.57
N ALA A 196 7.20 -7.06 -1.64
CA ALA A 196 8.43 -7.86 -1.58
C ALA A 196 9.64 -7.02 -1.14
N GLU A 197 9.81 -5.83 -1.69
CA GLU A 197 10.84 -4.87 -1.25
C GLU A 197 10.71 -4.48 0.23
N ARG A 198 9.52 -4.61 0.82
CA ARG A 198 9.26 -4.36 2.24
C ARG A 198 9.41 -5.59 3.12
N GLY A 199 9.97 -6.68 2.61
CA GLY A 199 10.20 -7.90 3.41
C GLY A 199 9.09 -8.94 3.28
N GLY A 200 8.13 -8.73 2.37
CA GLY A 200 7.22 -9.78 1.96
C GLY A 200 7.96 -10.91 1.24
N THR A 201 7.86 -12.13 1.76
CA THR A 201 8.61 -13.30 1.25
C THR A 201 7.70 -14.40 0.73
N HIS A 202 6.47 -14.47 1.23
CA HIS A 202 5.51 -15.51 0.89
C HIS A 202 4.08 -15.00 0.97
N LEU A 203 3.15 -15.76 0.39
CA LEU A 203 1.72 -15.56 0.49
C LEU A 203 1.01 -16.90 0.35
N GLU A 204 -0.25 -16.92 0.73
CA GLU A 204 -1.17 -18.00 0.40
C GLU A 204 -2.37 -17.49 -0.37
N CYS A 205 -2.99 -18.37 -1.15
CA CYS A 205 -4.24 -18.09 -1.82
C CYS A 205 -4.97 -19.36 -2.24
N PHE A 206 -6.28 -19.25 -2.44
CA PHE A 206 -7.04 -20.28 -3.12
C PHE A 206 -6.51 -20.52 -4.55
N ASP A 207 -6.37 -21.79 -4.94
CA ASP A 207 -5.89 -22.23 -6.25
C ASP A 207 -6.97 -22.03 -7.34
N THR A 208 -7.23 -20.75 -7.63
CA THR A 208 -8.20 -20.29 -8.64
C THR A 208 -7.45 -19.63 -9.82
N PHE A 209 -7.76 -18.38 -10.14
CA PHE A 209 -6.96 -17.53 -11.00
C PHE A 209 -5.81 -16.83 -10.25
N LEU A 210 -5.84 -16.81 -8.92
CA LEU A 210 -4.89 -16.06 -8.08
C LEU A 210 -3.43 -16.52 -8.25
N PRO A 211 -3.09 -17.83 -8.22
CA PRO A 211 -1.69 -18.26 -8.40
C PRO A 211 -1.11 -17.81 -9.74
N LYS A 212 -1.92 -17.77 -10.79
CA LYS A 212 -1.49 -17.25 -12.11
C LYS A 212 -1.22 -15.74 -12.07
N ILE A 213 -1.98 -14.98 -11.30
CA ILE A 213 -1.72 -13.55 -11.11
C ILE A 213 -0.40 -13.36 -10.35
N TYR A 214 -0.21 -14.09 -9.25
CA TYR A 214 0.99 -13.96 -8.41
C TYR A 214 2.25 -14.47 -9.10
N ALA A 215 2.16 -15.53 -9.91
CA ALA A 215 3.26 -15.99 -10.75
C ALA A 215 3.75 -14.91 -11.73
N ARG A 216 2.83 -14.12 -12.31
CA ARG A 216 3.20 -12.98 -13.17
C ARG A 216 3.86 -11.83 -12.41
N SER A 217 3.74 -11.82 -11.08
CA SER A 217 4.43 -10.89 -10.19
C SER A 217 5.69 -11.50 -9.56
N GLY A 218 6.17 -12.67 -10.03
CA GLY A 218 7.42 -13.27 -9.59
C GLY A 218 7.32 -14.21 -8.39
N PHE A 219 6.12 -14.74 -8.10
CA PHE A 219 5.93 -15.74 -7.05
C PHE A 219 5.98 -17.17 -7.61
N VAL A 220 6.51 -18.10 -6.82
CA VAL A 220 6.68 -19.51 -7.16
C VAL A 220 5.90 -20.36 -6.16
N LYS A 221 5.04 -21.25 -6.66
CA LYS A 221 4.30 -22.22 -5.83
C LYS A 221 5.28 -23.21 -5.20
N VAL A 222 5.16 -23.43 -3.89
CA VAL A 222 6.00 -24.38 -3.14
C VAL A 222 5.21 -25.35 -2.28
N ALA A 223 4.01 -24.99 -1.83
CA ALA A 223 3.16 -25.89 -1.07
C ALA A 223 1.68 -25.79 -1.49
N SER A 224 0.90 -26.82 -1.15
CA SER A 224 -0.55 -26.75 -1.18
C SER A 224 -1.19 -27.64 -0.12
N ILE A 225 -2.40 -27.28 0.32
CA ILE A 225 -3.26 -28.13 1.14
C ILE A 225 -4.66 -28.23 0.52
N PRO A 226 -5.37 -29.35 0.71
CA PRO A 226 -6.76 -29.47 0.28
C PRO A 226 -7.66 -28.41 0.89
N PHE A 227 -8.69 -27.99 0.15
CA PHE A 227 -9.73 -27.13 0.70
C PHE A 227 -10.43 -27.80 1.90
N ASN A 228 -10.51 -27.11 3.03
CA ASN A 228 -11.26 -27.56 4.19
C ASN A 228 -12.53 -26.71 4.38
N ARG A 229 -13.70 -27.35 4.26
CA ARG A 229 -15.00 -26.68 4.42
C ARG A 229 -15.23 -26.09 5.81
N GLU A 230 -14.58 -26.62 6.85
CA GLU A 230 -14.66 -26.09 8.22
C GLU A 230 -14.08 -24.68 8.32
N PHE A 231 -13.07 -24.37 7.51
CA PHE A 231 -12.41 -23.07 7.44
C PHE A 231 -12.87 -22.25 6.22
N ALA A 232 -13.92 -22.69 5.52
CA ALA A 232 -14.45 -21.94 4.39
C ALA A 232 -14.96 -20.56 4.86
N PRO A 233 -14.62 -19.46 4.15
CA PRO A 233 -15.10 -18.13 4.50
C PRO A 233 -16.63 -18.05 4.56
N ASP A 234 -17.16 -17.29 5.51
CA ASP A 234 -18.61 -17.10 5.66
C ASP A 234 -19.28 -16.66 4.36
N GLY A 235 -20.29 -17.43 3.94
CA GLY A 235 -21.02 -17.21 2.69
C GLY A 235 -20.26 -17.65 1.43
N TRP A 236 -19.37 -18.64 1.54
CA TRP A 236 -18.71 -19.26 0.39
C TRP A 236 -19.73 -19.88 -0.60
N ASP A 237 -19.80 -19.33 -1.81
CA ASP A 237 -20.67 -19.82 -2.87
C ASP A 237 -19.94 -20.88 -3.71
N TYR A 238 -20.11 -22.15 -3.33
CA TYR A 238 -19.54 -23.31 -4.04
C TYR A 238 -19.93 -23.37 -5.53
N SER A 239 -21.14 -22.94 -5.88
CA SER A 239 -21.62 -22.96 -7.26
C SER A 239 -20.91 -21.89 -8.10
N ALA A 240 -20.82 -20.66 -7.59
CA ALA A 240 -20.07 -19.59 -8.23
C ALA A 240 -18.57 -19.94 -8.32
N MET A 241 -17.99 -20.50 -7.25
CA MET A 241 -16.58 -20.89 -7.21
C MET A 241 -16.26 -22.03 -8.17
N SER A 242 -17.21 -22.94 -8.45
CA SER A 242 -17.01 -24.01 -9.44
C SER A 242 -16.69 -23.49 -10.84
N ARG A 243 -17.03 -22.23 -11.15
CA ARG A 243 -16.67 -21.58 -12.43
C ARG A 243 -15.19 -21.21 -12.53
N VAL A 244 -14.51 -21.04 -11.40
CA VAL A 244 -13.09 -20.63 -11.32
C VAL A 244 -12.20 -21.70 -10.66
N ALA A 245 -12.81 -22.73 -10.05
CA ALA A 245 -12.17 -23.87 -9.39
C ALA A 245 -13.02 -25.16 -9.57
N PRO A 246 -13.01 -25.77 -10.77
CA PRO A 246 -13.79 -26.96 -11.05
C PRO A 246 -13.21 -28.22 -10.37
N PRO A 247 -14.04 -29.23 -10.02
CA PRO A 247 -15.48 -29.34 -10.31
C PRO A 247 -16.42 -28.95 -9.14
N ARG A 248 -15.91 -28.57 -7.96
CA ARG A 248 -16.74 -28.41 -6.75
C ARG A 248 -16.74 -27.02 -6.10
N GLY A 249 -15.94 -26.08 -6.62
CA GLY A 249 -15.78 -24.78 -5.96
C GLY A 249 -15.04 -24.89 -4.63
N GLU A 250 -14.16 -25.88 -4.53
CA GLU A 250 -13.31 -26.20 -3.37
C GLU A 250 -11.84 -26.11 -3.81
N PRO A 251 -11.34 -24.91 -4.15
CA PRO A 251 -9.95 -24.75 -4.55
C PRO A 251 -9.03 -25.02 -3.36
N ASP A 252 -8.01 -25.85 -3.56
CA ASP A 252 -6.91 -26.02 -2.61
C ASP A 252 -6.31 -24.68 -2.19
N ILE A 253 -5.71 -24.61 -1.01
CA ILE A 253 -4.86 -23.47 -0.64
C ILE A 253 -3.48 -23.72 -1.25
N THR A 254 -2.96 -22.73 -1.96
CA THR A 254 -1.63 -22.73 -2.56
C THR A 254 -0.77 -21.70 -1.84
N PHE A 255 0.41 -22.14 -1.42
CA PHE A 255 1.43 -21.29 -0.82
C PHE A 255 2.50 -20.99 -1.86
N MET A 256 2.88 -19.72 -1.93
CA MET A 256 3.86 -19.23 -2.89
C MET A 256 4.89 -18.35 -2.20
N VAL A 257 6.13 -18.43 -2.66
CA VAL A 257 7.24 -17.59 -2.20
C VAL A 257 7.69 -16.66 -3.30
N THR A 258 8.33 -15.54 -2.98
CA THR A 258 8.99 -14.70 -3.98
C THR A 258 10.11 -15.49 -4.67
N GLN A 259 10.49 -15.12 -5.90
CA GLN A 259 11.62 -15.74 -6.59
C GLN A 259 12.90 -15.70 -5.74
N ASP A 260 13.19 -14.57 -5.08
CA ASP A 260 14.36 -14.43 -4.21
C ASP A 260 14.31 -15.40 -3.03
N GLN A 261 13.14 -15.57 -2.41
CA GLN A 261 12.96 -16.53 -1.32
C GLN A 261 13.07 -17.97 -1.83
N TYR A 262 12.52 -18.28 -3.00
CA TYR A 262 12.65 -19.60 -3.63
C TYR A 262 14.13 -20.00 -3.84
N GLU A 263 14.95 -19.07 -4.33
CA GLU A 263 16.40 -19.27 -4.49
C GLU A 263 17.10 -19.46 -3.13
N LYS A 264 16.76 -18.64 -2.12
CA LYS A 264 17.33 -18.74 -0.76
C LYS A 264 17.01 -20.08 -0.09
N LEU A 265 15.84 -20.65 -0.36
CA LEU A 265 15.41 -21.95 0.15
C LEU A 265 16.03 -23.13 -0.60
N GLY A 266 16.88 -22.89 -1.61
CA GLY A 266 17.50 -23.95 -2.39
C GLY A 266 16.56 -24.59 -3.41
N ARG A 267 15.58 -23.82 -3.90
CA ARG A 267 14.61 -24.24 -4.93
C ARG A 267 13.85 -25.52 -4.54
N PRO A 268 13.12 -25.51 -3.42
CA PRO A 268 12.41 -26.69 -2.97
C PRO A 268 11.40 -27.17 -4.03
N GLU A 269 11.27 -28.48 -4.16
CA GLU A 269 10.22 -29.07 -5.00
C GLU A 269 8.84 -28.77 -4.40
N PRO A 270 7.81 -28.46 -5.21
CA PRO A 270 6.46 -28.25 -4.69
C PRO A 270 5.92 -29.50 -3.99
N ARG A 271 5.31 -29.33 -2.82
CA ARG A 271 4.73 -30.44 -2.04
C ARG A 271 3.27 -30.18 -1.66
N SER A 272 2.53 -31.25 -1.44
CA SER A 272 1.17 -31.19 -0.88
C SER A 272 1.17 -31.71 0.54
N PHE A 273 0.49 -30.98 1.42
CA PHE A 273 0.34 -31.29 2.85
C PHE A 273 -1.14 -31.50 3.18
N GLN A 274 -1.41 -32.03 4.38
CA GLN A 274 -2.77 -32.10 4.92
C GLN A 274 -2.99 -31.09 6.05
N ASP A 275 -1.90 -30.75 6.75
CA ASP A 275 -1.89 -29.80 7.84
C ASP A 275 -1.44 -28.42 7.36
N TYR A 276 -2.08 -27.37 7.90
CA TYR A 276 -1.79 -25.99 7.53
C TYR A 276 -0.43 -25.53 8.05
N ASP A 277 -0.11 -25.86 9.30
CA ASP A 277 1.11 -25.38 9.96
C ASP A 277 2.34 -26.05 9.31
N GLU A 278 2.25 -27.33 8.93
CA GLU A 278 3.30 -28.00 8.15
C GLU A 278 3.54 -27.33 6.79
N ALA A 279 2.47 -26.94 6.09
CA ALA A 279 2.56 -26.27 4.79
C ALA A 279 3.17 -24.87 4.91
N ASP A 280 2.77 -24.12 5.93
CA ASP A 280 3.33 -22.79 6.26
C ASP A 280 4.81 -22.89 6.65
N GLU A 281 5.18 -23.84 7.51
CA GLU A 281 6.58 -24.08 7.91
C GLU A 281 7.44 -24.45 6.69
N TYR A 282 6.97 -25.36 5.84
CA TYR A 282 7.68 -25.72 4.61
C TYR A 282 7.83 -24.52 3.67
N THR A 283 6.80 -23.68 3.57
CA THR A 283 6.85 -22.46 2.74
C THR A 283 7.90 -21.47 3.24
N ARG A 284 8.07 -21.35 4.55
CA ARG A 284 9.04 -20.41 5.15
C ARG A 284 10.47 -20.96 5.20
N THR A 285 10.66 -22.28 5.29
CA THR A 285 11.97 -22.89 5.60
C THR A 285 12.50 -23.87 4.54
N GLY A 286 11.66 -24.28 3.58
CA GLY A 286 11.96 -25.30 2.57
C GLY A 286 12.03 -26.73 3.11
N HIS A 287 11.77 -26.94 4.40
CA HIS A 287 11.82 -28.23 5.08
C HIS A 287 10.68 -28.34 6.09
N THR A 288 10.38 -29.54 6.56
CA THR A 288 9.52 -29.77 7.73
C THR A 288 10.37 -30.38 8.84
N SER A 289 10.05 -30.04 10.09
CA SER A 289 10.70 -30.61 11.27
C SER A 289 10.38 -32.10 11.47
#